data_AF-Q5P578-F1
#
_entry.id   AF-Q5P578-F1
#
_cell.length_a   1.000
_cell.length_b   1.000
_cell.length_c   1.000
_cell.angle_alpha   90.00
_cell.angle_beta   90.00
_cell.angle_gamma   90.00
#
_symmetry.space_group_name_H-M   'P 1'
#
loop_
_entity.id
_entity.type
_entity.pdbx_description
1 polymer ?
#
loop_
_entity_poly.entity_id
_entity_poly.type
_entity_poly.pdbx_seq_one_letter_code
_entity_poly.pdbx_strand_id
1 'polypeptide(L)'
;MAGSSCSASARLTTTSLPRCSNTSLSPGPTPSTWRMDLGSVICPFEVSVPTSRILGMEVLRSARKQSKEYSLRCPIFHHHAGFQHPVKGPETVKSNGLFQEIWYFQRMLKESNPMNEAEARAGEALRRLLEKIPILQIEGIESEAVSGRWEPDLIARLLVGGRRHVLVCEYKSNGQPRYARSALLELRDYVEQRAPQATPVFMAPYISPAVRQLCEEKGVGYLDLEGNARIAFGGVFIERMVADKPAAEQRELKSLFRPKSAQVLRAMLREPGRAWRVAELSEISGVSLGHVSNVRAGLIDREWARASDEGLLLSQPDALLDAWRDSYAAPSGERMRFYTPLHGSALEDAARSALGTQGGRGHAAFASFSAAQWLAPYGRTGTHYFFADEEGLRKLQAALKLAPASKGENVVITVPKDLGLLADTIEPAPGAVCTSPVQTYLDLSIAGERGAEAAEHLRLGLVKKQLEQ
;
A
#
# COMPACT_ATOMS: atom_id res chain seq x y z
N MET A 1 -30.05 53.68 -5.45
CA MET A 1 -31.01 54.27 -4.48
C MET A 1 -30.28 54.49 -3.15
N ALA A 2 -30.95 54.98 -2.11
CA ALA A 2 -30.35 55.27 -0.79
C ALA A 2 -29.77 54.00 -0.10
N GLY A 3 -28.89 54.12 0.89
CA GLY A 3 -28.37 55.34 1.52
C GLY A 3 -27.23 55.06 2.51
N SER A 4 -26.71 56.13 3.14
CA SER A 4 -25.54 56.10 4.01
C SER A 4 -25.78 55.52 5.40
N SER A 5 -24.79 54.84 5.97
CA SER A 5 -24.63 54.66 7.41
C SER A 5 -23.15 54.67 7.79
N CYS A 6 -22.83 55.08 9.02
CA CYS A 6 -21.47 55.11 9.56
C CYS A 6 -21.34 54.14 10.74
N SER A 7 -20.18 53.50 10.89
CA SER A 7 -19.77 52.94 12.17
C SER A 7 -18.25 52.94 12.38
N ALA A 8 -17.89 53.21 13.64
CA ALA A 8 -16.56 53.36 14.25
C ALA A 8 -15.36 52.61 13.64
N SER A 9 -14.24 53.34 13.50
CA SER A 9 -12.89 52.75 13.48
C SER A 9 -12.32 52.76 14.91
N ALA A 10 -12.01 51.58 15.46
CA ALA A 10 -11.37 51.44 16.76
C ALA A 10 -9.85 51.28 16.61
N ARG A 11 -9.08 52.23 17.14
CA ARG A 11 -7.61 52.12 17.23
C ARG A 11 -7.22 51.60 18.61
N LEU A 12 -6.48 50.49 18.65
CA LEU A 12 -5.77 50.07 19.86
C LEU A 12 -4.34 50.60 19.82
N THR A 13 -4.09 51.67 20.58
CA THR A 13 -2.74 52.23 20.82
C THR A 13 -2.18 51.68 22.13
N THR A 14 -1.14 50.86 22.05
CA THR A 14 -0.37 50.42 23.22
C THR A 14 0.93 51.22 23.34
N THR A 15 0.97 52.10 24.34
CA THR A 15 2.12 52.97 24.66
C THR A 15 3.31 52.15 25.19
N SER A 16 4.53 52.67 25.06
CA SER A 16 5.77 51.96 25.42
C SER A 16 6.61 52.68 26.48
N LEU A 17 7.49 51.90 27.15
CA LEU A 17 8.63 52.34 27.99
C LEU A 17 8.25 52.96 29.37
N PRO A 18 9.14 52.96 30.40
CA PRO A 18 10.62 53.03 30.35
C PRO A 18 11.42 51.84 30.95
N ARG A 19 12.75 51.99 30.90
CA ARG A 19 13.77 51.05 31.42
C ARG A 19 14.08 51.28 32.90
N CYS A 20 14.53 50.21 33.58
CA CYS A 20 15.55 50.28 34.63
C CYS A 20 16.64 49.23 34.36
N SER A 21 17.79 49.30 35.06
CA SER A 21 19.08 48.83 34.54
C SER A 21 19.85 47.84 35.41
N ASN A 22 20.58 46.95 34.73
CA ASN A 22 21.86 46.33 35.12
C ASN A 22 21.95 45.59 36.48
N THR A 23 22.05 44.26 36.41
CA THR A 23 23.02 43.50 37.22
C THR A 23 23.71 42.45 36.34
N SER A 24 25.03 42.34 36.44
CA SER A 24 25.85 41.44 35.61
C SER A 24 26.14 40.11 36.30
N LEU A 25 25.92 38.98 35.61
CA LEU A 25 26.43 37.66 35.99
C LEU A 25 26.77 36.83 34.75
N SER A 26 27.78 35.97 34.86
CA SER A 26 28.45 35.29 33.73
C SER A 26 27.65 34.09 33.17
N PRO A 27 27.85 33.72 31.88
CA PRO A 27 27.17 32.57 31.28
C PRO A 27 27.72 31.24 31.82
N GLY A 28 26.85 30.44 32.46
CA GLY A 28 27.10 29.02 32.75
C GLY A 28 26.87 28.12 31.51
N PRO A 29 27.47 26.92 31.46
CA PRO A 29 27.46 26.09 30.26
C PRO A 29 26.13 25.34 30.04
N THR A 30 25.84 25.05 28.77
CA THR A 30 24.72 24.21 28.33
C THR A 30 24.90 22.74 28.72
N PRO A 31 23.85 22.01 29.15
CA PRO A 31 23.93 20.58 29.42
C PRO A 31 24.15 19.78 28.13
N SER A 32 25.30 19.12 28.02
CA SER A 32 25.68 18.28 26.88
C SER A 32 25.09 16.87 26.97
N THR A 33 24.92 16.26 25.80
CA THR A 33 24.66 14.82 25.57
C THR A 33 25.30 13.87 26.59
N TRP A 34 24.50 12.99 27.18
CA TRP A 34 25.00 11.80 27.84
C TRP A 34 25.45 10.76 26.80
N ARG A 35 26.73 10.41 26.84
CA ARG A 35 27.32 9.26 26.15
C ARG A 35 28.09 8.45 27.19
N MET A 36 27.82 7.16 27.31
CA MET A 36 28.68 6.24 28.07
C MET A 36 29.64 5.55 27.11
N ASP A 37 30.93 5.84 27.26
CA ASP A 37 32.01 5.08 26.64
C ASP A 37 32.56 4.06 27.67
N LEU A 38 32.90 2.85 27.19
CA LEU A 38 33.73 1.88 27.90
C LEU A 38 34.83 1.42 26.95
N GLY A 39 36.07 1.87 27.20
CA GLY A 39 37.27 1.31 26.55
C GLY A 39 37.44 -0.18 26.92
N SER A 40 37.97 -1.05 26.04
CA SER A 40 39.39 -1.13 25.62
C SER A 40 40.34 -1.37 26.82
N VAL A 41 41.36 -2.23 26.77
CA VAL A 41 42.21 -2.73 25.66
C VAL A 41 42.53 -4.25 25.92
N ILE A 42 42.92 -5.11 24.96
CA ILE A 42 44.31 -5.57 24.64
C ILE A 42 44.23 -6.74 23.63
N CYS A 43 45.21 -6.86 22.71
CA CYS A 43 45.50 -8.00 21.81
C CYS A 43 46.95 -8.52 22.13
N PRO A 44 47.55 -9.62 21.57
CA PRO A 44 47.35 -10.20 20.22
C PRO A 44 47.78 -11.71 19.99
N PHE A 45 48.03 -12.07 18.71
CA PHE A 45 48.94 -13.11 18.12
C PHE A 45 48.58 -14.64 18.00
N GLU A 46 48.45 -15.04 16.72
CA GLU A 46 48.94 -16.22 15.95
C GLU A 46 48.91 -17.73 16.35
N VAL A 47 48.32 -18.52 15.41
CA VAL A 47 48.83 -19.73 14.71
C VAL A 47 49.25 -21.02 15.46
N SER A 48 48.51 -22.12 15.23
CA SER A 48 49.04 -23.44 14.77
C SER A 48 47.95 -24.50 14.47
N VAL A 49 48.33 -25.59 13.76
CA VAL A 49 47.52 -26.74 13.27
C VAL A 49 48.38 -28.00 13.55
N PRO A 50 47.92 -29.17 14.08
CA PRO A 50 47.14 -30.14 13.26
C PRO A 50 46.30 -31.30 13.92
N THR A 51 45.41 -31.90 13.10
CA THR A 51 45.00 -33.33 13.02
C THR A 51 44.34 -34.14 14.17
N SER A 52 43.50 -35.10 13.71
CA SER A 52 42.97 -36.31 14.40
C SER A 52 41.72 -36.12 15.30
N ARG A 53 40.79 -37.09 15.45
CA ARG A 53 40.68 -38.45 14.88
C ARG A 53 39.23 -39.02 14.89
N ILE A 54 38.70 -39.41 13.71
CA ILE A 54 37.88 -40.61 13.39
C ILE A 54 36.52 -40.89 14.12
N LEU A 55 35.58 -41.51 13.37
CA LEU A 55 34.26 -42.10 13.74
C LEU A 55 33.12 -41.10 14.07
N GLY A 56 31.96 -41.15 13.40
CA GLY A 56 31.54 -42.07 12.32
C GLY A 56 30.17 -41.72 11.70
N MET A 57 29.53 -42.72 11.05
CA MET A 57 28.27 -42.67 10.29
C MET A 57 28.32 -42.03 8.89
N GLU A 58 28.59 -42.88 7.90
CA GLU A 58 28.11 -42.72 6.52
C GLU A 58 26.58 -42.88 6.44
N VAL A 59 25.96 -42.34 5.38
CA VAL A 59 25.02 -43.03 4.45
C VAL A 59 24.22 -42.01 3.61
N LEU A 60 23.93 -42.36 2.34
CA LEU A 60 23.02 -41.67 1.40
C LEU A 60 23.35 -40.21 0.99
N ARG A 61 24.35 -40.03 0.10
CA ARG A 61 24.26 -39.04 -1.02
C ARG A 61 25.30 -39.21 -2.15
N SER A 62 25.26 -40.32 -2.91
CA SER A 62 25.79 -40.33 -4.29
C SER A 62 25.25 -41.45 -5.18
N ALA A 63 24.41 -41.10 -6.16
CA ALA A 63 24.15 -41.86 -7.40
C ALA A 63 23.48 -40.89 -8.40
N ARG A 64 24.13 -40.55 -9.52
CA ARG A 64 23.70 -39.43 -10.38
C ARG A 64 23.94 -39.67 -11.87
N LYS A 65 22.84 -39.87 -12.62
CA LYS A 65 22.71 -39.80 -14.11
C LYS A 65 23.42 -40.85 -14.99
N GLN A 66 22.94 -40.91 -16.25
CA GLN A 66 23.41 -41.69 -17.43
C GLN A 66 23.03 -43.18 -17.42
N SER A 67 22.59 -43.84 -18.52
CA SER A 67 22.02 -43.44 -19.84
C SER A 67 21.28 -44.69 -20.43
N LYS A 68 20.59 -44.79 -21.58
CA LYS A 68 20.31 -44.05 -22.85
C LYS A 68 18.88 -44.51 -23.29
N GLU A 69 17.98 -43.72 -23.88
CA GLU A 69 17.91 -43.16 -25.25
C GLU A 69 17.97 -44.18 -26.41
N TYR A 70 16.84 -44.34 -27.12
CA TYR A 70 16.73 -44.68 -28.55
C TYR A 70 15.35 -44.19 -29.09
N SER A 71 15.16 -44.15 -30.41
CA SER A 71 14.05 -43.45 -31.10
C SER A 71 13.47 -44.29 -32.24
N LEU A 72 12.20 -44.05 -32.65
CA LEU A 72 11.80 -43.65 -34.02
C LEU A 72 10.29 -43.81 -34.35
N ARG A 73 9.74 -42.78 -35.02
CA ARG A 73 8.71 -42.77 -36.09
C ARG A 73 7.23 -43.15 -35.83
N CYS A 74 6.36 -42.30 -36.37
CA CYS A 74 5.00 -42.60 -36.84
C CYS A 74 5.07 -43.11 -38.31
N PRO A 75 4.06 -43.87 -38.79
CA PRO A 75 3.16 -43.25 -39.77
C PRO A 75 1.66 -43.66 -39.68
N ILE A 76 0.87 -42.87 -40.40
CA ILE A 76 -0.57 -42.97 -40.72
C ILE A 76 -0.99 -44.34 -41.31
N PHE A 77 -2.18 -44.85 -40.97
CA PHE A 77 -3.15 -45.42 -41.94
C PHE A 77 -4.59 -45.53 -41.34
N HIS A 78 -5.60 -45.71 -42.20
CA HIS A 78 -7.04 -45.68 -41.91
C HIS A 78 -7.75 -47.04 -42.17
N HIS A 79 -8.97 -47.21 -41.62
CA HIS A 79 -9.98 -48.25 -41.92
C HIS A 79 -9.63 -49.71 -41.50
N HIS A 80 -10.56 -50.69 -41.40
CA HIS A 80 -11.99 -50.78 -41.80
C HIS A 80 -12.85 -51.66 -40.84
N ALA A 81 -14.18 -51.67 -41.06
CA ALA A 81 -15.29 -52.46 -40.46
C ALA A 81 -14.99 -53.86 -39.83
N GLY A 82 -15.65 -54.23 -38.71
CA GLY A 82 -16.92 -55.00 -38.68
C GLY A 82 -16.78 -56.22 -37.72
N PHE A 83 -17.80 -57.00 -37.30
CA PHE A 83 -19.25 -57.03 -37.53
C PHE A 83 -19.96 -57.86 -36.41
N GLN A 84 -21.21 -57.51 -36.01
CA GLN A 84 -22.28 -58.33 -35.36
C GLN A 84 -22.05 -59.27 -34.14
N HIS A 85 -22.68 -58.94 -32.98
CA HIS A 85 -23.87 -59.59 -32.32
C HIS A 85 -24.08 -61.15 -32.25
N PRO A 86 -24.99 -61.72 -31.39
CA PRO A 86 -25.72 -61.20 -30.20
C PRO A 86 -26.00 -62.20 -29.01
N VAL A 87 -26.80 -61.75 -28.02
CA VAL A 87 -27.63 -62.49 -27.00
C VAL A 87 -26.98 -63.35 -25.88
N LYS A 88 -27.11 -62.91 -24.61
CA LYS A 88 -27.93 -63.55 -23.54
C LYS A 88 -27.78 -62.86 -22.17
N GLY A 89 -28.88 -62.83 -21.41
CA GLY A 89 -28.92 -62.72 -19.94
C GLY A 89 -29.88 -63.80 -19.41
N PRO A 90 -30.45 -63.70 -18.19
CA PRO A 90 -30.25 -62.69 -17.14
C PRO A 90 -29.72 -63.31 -15.81
N GLU A 91 -29.51 -62.50 -14.76
CA GLU A 91 -29.92 -62.86 -13.39
C GLU A 91 -29.85 -61.66 -12.42
N THR A 92 -30.61 -61.71 -11.32
CA THR A 92 -30.69 -60.64 -10.31
C THR A 92 -30.39 -61.18 -8.90
N VAL A 93 -29.44 -60.54 -8.21
CA VAL A 93 -29.11 -60.85 -6.80
C VAL A 93 -29.24 -59.58 -5.96
N LYS A 94 -29.89 -59.70 -4.79
CA LYS A 94 -30.16 -58.60 -3.85
C LYS A 94 -28.96 -58.38 -2.92
N SER A 95 -28.57 -57.12 -2.68
CA SER A 95 -27.42 -56.77 -1.83
C SER A 95 -27.74 -55.74 -0.73
N ASN A 96 -28.99 -55.70 -0.25
CA ASN A 96 -29.45 -54.74 0.76
C ASN A 96 -28.78 -54.83 2.16
N GLY A 97 -27.89 -55.80 2.41
CA GLY A 97 -27.14 -55.90 3.66
C GLY A 97 -25.91 -54.99 3.75
N LEU A 98 -25.14 -54.86 2.66
CA LEU A 98 -23.78 -54.28 2.72
C LEU A 98 -23.77 -52.75 2.92
N PHE A 99 -24.86 -52.07 2.56
CA PHE A 99 -24.93 -50.61 2.64
C PHE A 99 -25.07 -50.07 4.07
N GLN A 100 -25.65 -50.81 5.02
CA GLN A 100 -25.82 -50.30 6.38
C GLN A 100 -24.52 -50.28 7.19
N GLU A 101 -23.67 -51.32 7.07
CA GLU A 101 -22.38 -51.34 7.77
C GLU A 101 -21.41 -50.30 7.22
N ILE A 102 -21.36 -50.12 5.90
CA ILE A 102 -20.55 -49.06 5.27
C ILE A 102 -21.01 -47.67 5.75
N TRP A 103 -22.33 -47.44 5.87
CA TRP A 103 -22.86 -46.16 6.36
C TRP A 103 -22.54 -45.91 7.84
N TYR A 104 -22.56 -46.96 8.68
CA TYR A 104 -22.11 -46.84 10.08
C TYR A 104 -20.60 -46.60 10.19
N PHE A 105 -19.77 -47.26 9.38
CA PHE A 105 -18.32 -47.03 9.38
C PHE A 105 -17.96 -45.63 8.87
N GLN A 106 -18.61 -45.15 7.80
CA GLN A 106 -18.46 -43.75 7.34
C GLN A 106 -18.98 -42.72 8.34
N ARG A 107 -19.89 -43.11 9.25
CA ARG A 107 -20.39 -42.25 10.33
C ARG A 107 -19.50 -42.27 11.58
N MET A 108 -18.76 -43.34 11.85
CA MET A 108 -17.73 -43.37 12.90
C MET A 108 -16.42 -42.71 12.45
N LEU A 109 -16.05 -42.81 11.16
CA LEU A 109 -14.87 -42.14 10.60
C LEU A 109 -15.10 -40.66 10.22
N LYS A 110 -16.24 -40.08 10.60
CA LYS A 110 -16.39 -38.63 10.72
C LYS A 110 -15.83 -38.16 12.08
N GLU A 111 -14.52 -38.31 12.24
CA GLU A 111 -13.77 -37.40 13.11
C GLU A 111 -13.98 -35.96 12.60
N SER A 112 -13.89 -34.98 13.50
CA SER A 112 -14.05 -33.57 13.16
C SER A 112 -13.11 -33.18 12.02
N ASN A 113 -13.68 -32.75 10.87
CA ASN A 113 -12.88 -32.22 9.77
C ASN A 113 -12.01 -31.08 10.33
N PRO A 114 -10.68 -31.17 10.28
CA PRO A 114 -9.82 -30.24 11.00
C PRO A 114 -9.97 -28.85 10.40
N MET A 115 -10.59 -27.96 11.18
CA MET A 115 -10.69 -26.52 10.92
C MET A 115 -9.33 -26.01 10.44
N ASN A 116 -9.33 -25.32 9.30
CA ASN A 116 -8.12 -24.85 8.64
C ASN A 116 -7.28 -24.01 9.61
N GLU A 117 -5.95 -24.06 9.51
CA GLU A 117 -5.07 -23.33 10.43
C GLU A 117 -5.40 -21.81 10.44
N ALA A 118 -5.95 -21.28 9.34
CA ALA A 118 -6.43 -19.90 9.26
C ALA A 118 -7.78 -19.67 9.99
N GLU A 119 -8.79 -20.49 9.74
CA GLU A 119 -10.08 -20.48 10.46
C GLU A 119 -9.89 -20.71 11.97
N ALA A 120 -8.98 -21.59 12.37
CA ALA A 120 -8.64 -21.87 13.77
C ALA A 120 -8.07 -20.64 14.48
N ARG A 121 -7.21 -19.87 13.79
CA ARG A 121 -6.70 -18.57 14.29
C ARG A 121 -7.80 -17.51 14.37
N ALA A 122 -8.76 -17.52 13.45
CA ALA A 122 -9.93 -16.64 13.48
C ALA A 122 -10.85 -16.95 14.68
N GLY A 123 -11.21 -18.23 14.89
CA GLY A 123 -12.02 -18.66 16.03
C GLY A 123 -11.35 -18.37 17.38
N GLU A 124 -10.03 -18.55 17.48
CA GLU A 124 -9.25 -18.19 18.67
C GLU A 124 -9.15 -16.66 18.87
N ALA A 125 -9.04 -15.87 17.80
CA ALA A 125 -9.09 -14.40 17.90
C ALA A 125 -10.47 -13.91 18.38
N LEU A 126 -11.55 -14.51 17.87
CA LEU A 126 -12.93 -14.22 18.29
C LEU A 126 -13.14 -14.59 19.76
N ARG A 127 -12.70 -15.79 20.19
CA ARG A 127 -12.68 -16.21 21.59
C ARG A 127 -11.99 -15.18 22.49
N ARG A 128 -10.75 -14.80 22.15
CA ARG A 128 -9.93 -13.81 22.90
C ARG A 128 -10.47 -12.38 22.90
N LEU A 129 -11.41 -12.04 22.01
CA LEU A 129 -12.14 -10.78 22.05
C LEU A 129 -13.32 -10.90 23.05
N LEU A 130 -14.13 -11.94 22.91
CA LEU A 130 -15.38 -12.11 23.63
C LEU A 130 -15.18 -12.46 25.12
N GLU A 131 -14.16 -13.26 25.47
CA GLU A 131 -13.83 -13.63 26.86
C GLU A 131 -13.41 -12.43 27.74
N LYS A 132 -13.18 -11.25 27.16
CA LYS A 132 -12.87 -10.00 27.88
C LYS A 132 -14.11 -9.24 28.35
N ILE A 133 -15.32 -9.76 28.10
CA ILE A 133 -16.60 -9.07 28.31
C ILE A 133 -17.36 -9.77 29.45
N PRO A 134 -17.37 -9.25 30.69
CA PRO A 134 -17.82 -10.02 31.86
C PRO A 134 -19.30 -10.46 31.88
N ILE A 135 -20.15 -9.85 31.05
CA ILE A 135 -21.58 -10.19 30.92
C ILE A 135 -21.87 -11.28 29.86
N LEU A 136 -20.82 -11.73 29.14
CA LEU A 136 -20.91 -12.63 28.00
C LEU A 136 -20.37 -14.01 28.36
N GLN A 137 -21.14 -15.05 28.04
CA GLN A 137 -20.73 -16.45 28.11
C GLN A 137 -20.72 -17.05 26.70
N ILE A 138 -19.69 -17.82 26.38
CA ILE A 138 -19.57 -18.50 25.08
C ILE A 138 -20.12 -19.92 25.25
N GLU A 139 -21.28 -20.22 24.66
CA GLU A 139 -21.84 -21.58 24.64
C GLU A 139 -21.06 -22.49 23.67
N GLY A 140 -20.53 -21.92 22.58
CA GLY A 140 -19.67 -22.63 21.63
C GLY A 140 -19.16 -21.74 20.49
N ILE A 141 -18.08 -22.17 19.84
CA ILE A 141 -17.61 -21.65 18.55
C ILE A 141 -17.29 -22.88 17.70
N GLU A 142 -17.99 -23.03 16.57
CA GLU A 142 -17.97 -24.23 15.74
C GLU A 142 -17.86 -23.83 14.26
N SER A 143 -17.12 -24.59 13.47
CA SER A 143 -17.17 -24.51 12.00
C SER A 143 -18.38 -25.30 11.48
N GLU A 144 -19.25 -24.68 10.68
CA GLU A 144 -20.40 -25.38 10.07
C GLU A 144 -19.93 -26.24 8.87
N ALA A 145 -20.45 -27.46 8.74
CA ALA A 145 -20.05 -28.41 7.70
C ALA A 145 -21.27 -29.21 7.20
N VAL A 146 -22.12 -28.56 6.41
CA VAL A 146 -23.46 -29.05 6.01
C VAL A 146 -23.69 -28.75 4.52
N SER A 147 -23.09 -29.62 3.69
CA SER A 147 -22.98 -29.50 2.23
C SER A 147 -24.21 -28.92 1.50
N GLY A 148 -24.14 -27.67 1.06
CA GLY A 148 -25.06 -27.12 0.04
C GLY A 148 -25.31 -25.61 0.06
N ARG A 149 -24.71 -24.91 -0.92
CA ARG A 149 -24.72 -23.43 -1.11
C ARG A 149 -24.12 -22.68 0.09
N TRP A 150 -23.02 -21.97 -0.17
CA TRP A 150 -22.26 -21.06 0.71
C TRP A 150 -22.50 -21.26 2.22
N GLU A 151 -21.49 -21.84 2.87
CA GLU A 151 -21.51 -22.20 4.28
C GLU A 151 -20.52 -21.28 5.01
N PRO A 152 -20.89 -20.64 6.13
CA PRO A 152 -20.04 -19.69 6.84
C PRO A 152 -18.95 -20.42 7.64
N ASP A 153 -17.71 -19.92 7.58
CA ASP A 153 -16.55 -20.56 8.20
C ASP A 153 -16.73 -20.86 9.71
N LEU A 154 -17.38 -19.96 10.47
CA LEU A 154 -17.53 -20.06 11.93
C LEU A 154 -18.88 -19.56 12.43
N ILE A 155 -19.51 -20.31 13.34
CA ILE A 155 -20.70 -19.89 14.08
C ILE A 155 -20.37 -19.86 15.59
N ALA A 156 -20.50 -18.69 16.21
CA ALA A 156 -20.35 -18.52 17.65
C ALA A 156 -21.72 -18.36 18.33
N ARG A 157 -22.01 -19.21 19.32
CA ARG A 157 -23.24 -19.18 20.12
C ARG A 157 -22.94 -18.61 21.50
N LEU A 158 -23.65 -17.56 21.87
CA LEU A 158 -23.35 -16.69 23.01
C LEU A 158 -24.58 -16.51 23.90
N LEU A 159 -24.36 -16.42 25.21
CA LEU A 159 -25.38 -16.05 26.19
C LEU A 159 -25.00 -14.71 26.83
N VAL A 160 -25.88 -13.71 26.75
CA VAL A 160 -25.71 -12.38 27.36
C VAL A 160 -26.97 -12.03 28.13
N GLY A 161 -26.84 -11.79 29.44
CA GLY A 161 -27.99 -11.45 30.30
C GLY A 161 -29.14 -12.47 30.24
N GLY A 162 -28.84 -13.75 30.01
CA GLY A 162 -29.82 -14.83 29.83
C GLY A 162 -30.48 -14.90 28.44
N ARG A 163 -30.09 -14.05 27.48
CA ARG A 163 -30.55 -14.10 26.08
C ARG A 163 -29.48 -14.73 25.19
N ARG A 164 -29.91 -15.61 24.27
CA ARG A 164 -29.03 -16.22 23.27
C ARG A 164 -28.81 -15.27 22.09
N HIS A 165 -27.58 -15.20 21.64
CA HIS A 165 -27.12 -14.47 20.46
C HIS A 165 -26.24 -15.39 19.62
N VAL A 166 -26.25 -15.20 18.30
CA VAL A 166 -25.45 -15.96 17.36
C VAL A 166 -24.64 -14.99 16.52
N LEU A 167 -23.33 -15.21 16.42
CA LEU A 167 -22.49 -14.57 15.42
C LEU A 167 -22.26 -15.58 14.29
N VAL A 168 -22.54 -15.17 13.05
CA VAL A 168 -22.21 -15.93 11.84
C VAL A 168 -21.02 -15.22 11.21
N CYS A 169 -19.89 -15.92 11.10
CA CYS A 169 -18.62 -15.31 10.77
C CYS A 169 -18.01 -15.95 9.52
N GLU A 170 -17.47 -15.10 8.64
CA GLU A 170 -16.75 -15.51 7.43
C GLU A 170 -15.31 -15.02 7.51
N TYR A 171 -14.35 -15.89 7.24
CA TYR A 171 -12.93 -15.60 7.23
C TYR A 171 -12.35 -15.62 5.81
N LYS A 172 -11.82 -14.47 5.36
CA LYS A 172 -11.03 -14.42 4.11
C LYS A 172 -9.56 -14.23 4.43
N SER A 173 -8.71 -15.05 3.81
CA SER A 173 -7.24 -14.98 3.92
C SER A 173 -6.62 -13.68 3.39
N ASN A 174 -7.41 -12.85 2.70
CA ASN A 174 -7.05 -11.50 2.28
C ASN A 174 -8.19 -10.52 2.65
N GLY A 175 -7.87 -9.49 3.43
CA GLY A 175 -8.80 -8.44 3.89
C GLY A 175 -8.82 -7.18 3.02
N GLN A 176 -8.37 -7.27 1.77
CA GLN A 176 -8.44 -6.18 0.78
C GLN A 176 -9.88 -6.03 0.22
N PRO A 177 -10.33 -4.79 -0.09
CA PRO A 177 -11.74 -4.48 -0.41
C PRO A 177 -12.45 -5.43 -1.37
N ARG A 178 -11.77 -5.82 -2.45
CA ARG A 178 -12.30 -6.73 -3.48
C ARG A 178 -12.80 -8.06 -2.92
N TYR A 179 -12.10 -8.63 -1.94
CA TYR A 179 -12.43 -9.92 -1.31
C TYR A 179 -13.46 -9.75 -0.19
N ALA A 180 -13.43 -8.61 0.50
CA ALA A 180 -14.43 -8.28 1.51
C ALA A 180 -15.82 -8.06 0.89
N ARG A 181 -15.93 -7.42 -0.29
CA ARG A 181 -17.25 -7.16 -0.91
C ARG A 181 -18.07 -8.42 -1.19
N SER A 182 -17.46 -9.51 -1.68
CA SER A 182 -18.19 -10.76 -1.87
C SER A 182 -18.58 -11.36 -0.52
N ALA A 183 -17.64 -11.50 0.41
CA ALA A 183 -17.89 -12.06 1.74
C ALA A 183 -19.00 -11.33 2.51
N LEU A 184 -19.06 -10.00 2.42
CA LEU A 184 -20.07 -9.16 3.07
C LEU A 184 -21.46 -9.24 2.42
N LEU A 185 -21.55 -9.59 1.14
CA LEU A 185 -22.82 -9.91 0.48
C LEU A 185 -23.28 -11.31 0.87
N GLU A 186 -22.38 -12.30 0.77
CA GLU A 186 -22.65 -13.70 1.08
C GLU A 186 -23.10 -13.87 2.56
N LEU A 187 -22.41 -13.23 3.52
CA LEU A 187 -22.80 -13.18 4.93
C LEU A 187 -24.21 -12.62 5.16
N ARG A 188 -24.56 -11.52 4.47
CA ARG A 188 -25.86 -10.88 4.63
C ARG A 188 -26.97 -11.72 4.03
N ASP A 189 -26.75 -12.27 2.83
CA ASP A 189 -27.72 -13.16 2.18
C ASP A 189 -27.99 -14.41 3.02
N TYR A 190 -26.96 -15.01 3.65
CA TYR A 190 -27.14 -16.11 4.61
C TYR A 190 -27.94 -15.68 5.85
N VAL A 191 -27.58 -14.56 6.49
CA VAL A 191 -28.28 -14.08 7.71
C VAL A 191 -29.74 -13.75 7.40
N GLU A 192 -30.03 -13.03 6.31
CA GLU A 192 -31.38 -12.63 5.92
C GLU A 192 -32.25 -13.83 5.50
N GLN A 193 -31.68 -14.89 4.93
CA GLN A 193 -32.44 -16.07 4.46
C GLN A 193 -32.51 -17.22 5.47
N ARG A 194 -31.46 -17.47 6.27
CA ARG A 194 -31.33 -18.65 7.15
C ARG A 194 -31.31 -18.31 8.64
N ALA A 195 -30.79 -17.15 9.05
CA ALA A 195 -30.59 -16.82 10.46
C ALA A 195 -30.92 -15.35 10.83
N PRO A 196 -32.17 -14.86 10.69
CA PRO A 196 -32.49 -13.42 10.76
C PRO A 196 -32.35 -12.73 12.13
N GLN A 197 -31.83 -13.44 13.13
CA GLN A 197 -31.51 -12.93 14.48
C GLN A 197 -30.01 -13.08 14.81
N ALA A 198 -29.21 -13.59 13.88
CA ALA A 198 -27.76 -13.66 13.98
C ALA A 198 -27.12 -12.35 13.53
N THR A 199 -25.91 -12.09 14.02
CA THR A 199 -25.09 -10.94 13.64
C THR A 199 -23.98 -11.41 12.70
N PRO A 200 -23.91 -10.90 11.45
CA PRO A 200 -22.81 -11.24 10.54
C PRO A 200 -21.51 -10.59 11.01
N VAL A 201 -20.38 -11.30 10.89
CA VAL A 201 -19.05 -10.80 11.26
C VAL A 201 -18.02 -11.19 10.18
N PHE A 202 -17.35 -10.19 9.59
CA PHE A 202 -16.28 -10.41 8.62
C PHE A 202 -14.92 -10.50 9.33
N MET A 203 -14.11 -11.50 8.94
CA MET A 203 -12.81 -11.76 9.52
C MET A 203 -11.71 -11.88 8.46
N ALA A 204 -10.51 -11.40 8.79
CA ALA A 204 -9.32 -11.50 7.94
C ALA A 204 -8.03 -11.36 8.77
N PRO A 205 -6.83 -11.62 8.23
CA PRO A 205 -5.57 -11.32 8.92
C PRO A 205 -5.47 -9.86 9.36
N TYR A 206 -5.85 -8.93 8.48
CA TYR A 206 -5.93 -7.50 8.72
C TYR A 206 -7.08 -6.91 7.92
N ILE A 207 -7.84 -5.99 8.52
CA ILE A 207 -8.97 -5.33 7.86
C ILE A 207 -8.61 -3.85 7.68
N SER A 208 -8.46 -3.42 6.43
CA SER A 208 -8.09 -2.04 6.09
C SER A 208 -9.22 -1.03 6.43
N PRO A 209 -8.92 0.27 6.67
CA PRO A 209 -9.94 1.26 7.02
C PRO A 209 -11.11 1.35 6.02
N ALA A 210 -10.83 1.23 4.72
CA ALA A 210 -11.87 1.19 3.68
C ALA A 210 -12.81 -0.02 3.82
N VAL A 211 -12.30 -1.16 4.32
CA VAL A 211 -13.13 -2.34 4.60
C VAL A 211 -13.87 -2.20 5.92
N ARG A 212 -13.31 -1.54 6.95
CA ARG A 212 -14.03 -1.21 8.19
C ARG A 212 -15.27 -0.37 7.88
N GLN A 213 -15.08 0.72 7.13
CA GLN A 213 -16.18 1.56 6.63
C GLN A 213 -17.20 0.74 5.81
N LEU A 214 -16.74 -0.13 4.90
CA LEU A 214 -17.63 -0.99 4.12
C LEU A 214 -18.43 -1.97 4.99
N CYS A 215 -17.85 -2.57 6.03
CA CYS A 215 -18.57 -3.40 6.98
C CYS A 215 -19.65 -2.58 7.71
N GLU A 216 -19.30 -1.37 8.16
CA GLU A 216 -20.20 -0.45 8.85
C GLU A 216 -21.37 0.00 7.96
N GLU A 217 -21.12 0.38 6.70
CA GLU A 217 -22.12 0.70 5.67
C GLU A 217 -23.05 -0.48 5.34
N LYS A 218 -22.62 -1.72 5.61
CA LYS A 218 -23.42 -2.94 5.40
C LYS A 218 -24.06 -3.49 6.68
N GLY A 219 -23.84 -2.85 7.84
CA GLY A 219 -24.34 -3.34 9.13
C GLY A 219 -23.69 -4.66 9.57
N VAL A 220 -22.50 -4.97 9.06
CA VAL A 220 -21.75 -6.19 9.36
C VAL A 220 -20.66 -5.88 10.40
N GLY A 221 -20.51 -6.76 11.38
CA GLY A 221 -19.41 -6.66 12.34
C GLY A 221 -18.06 -7.03 11.71
N TYR A 222 -16.95 -6.70 12.35
CA TYR A 222 -15.62 -7.14 11.91
C TYR A 222 -14.67 -7.48 13.05
N LEU A 223 -13.70 -8.36 12.76
CA LEU A 223 -12.56 -8.67 13.62
C LEU A 223 -11.36 -9.11 12.79
N ASP A 224 -10.20 -8.49 13.00
CA ASP A 224 -8.92 -8.93 12.42
C ASP A 224 -7.94 -9.53 13.44
N LEU A 225 -6.94 -10.27 12.96
CA LEU A 225 -6.00 -11.01 13.81
C LEU A 225 -5.00 -10.09 14.55
N GLU A 226 -4.84 -8.85 14.09
CA GLU A 226 -4.13 -7.78 14.80
C GLU A 226 -4.96 -7.23 15.98
N GLY A 227 -6.27 -7.49 15.96
CA GLY A 227 -7.22 -7.22 17.02
C GLY A 227 -7.96 -5.89 16.88
N ASN A 228 -8.07 -5.35 15.66
CA ASN A 228 -9.09 -4.37 15.32
C ASN A 228 -10.45 -5.08 15.27
N ALA A 229 -11.46 -4.51 15.91
CA ALA A 229 -12.77 -5.14 16.03
C ALA A 229 -13.89 -4.10 16.09
N ARG A 230 -15.04 -4.41 15.49
CA ARG A 230 -16.30 -3.69 15.69
C ARG A 230 -17.46 -4.67 15.59
N ILE A 231 -18.08 -5.04 16.70
CA ILE A 231 -19.16 -6.03 16.75
C ILE A 231 -20.28 -5.51 17.67
N ALA A 232 -21.52 -5.55 17.20
CA ALA A 232 -22.67 -4.96 17.89
C ALA A 232 -23.88 -5.90 17.83
N PHE A 233 -24.40 -6.33 18.98
CA PHE A 233 -25.56 -7.24 19.10
C PHE A 233 -26.19 -7.17 20.49
N GLY A 234 -27.51 -7.28 20.60
CA GLY A 234 -28.20 -7.50 21.89
C GLY A 234 -28.05 -6.41 22.96
N GLY A 235 -27.50 -5.24 22.62
CA GLY A 235 -27.12 -4.19 23.58
C GLY A 235 -25.64 -4.21 23.97
N VAL A 236 -24.87 -5.20 23.51
CA VAL A 236 -23.40 -5.21 23.55
C VAL A 236 -22.88 -4.43 22.35
N PHE A 237 -21.94 -3.52 22.59
CA PHE A 237 -21.13 -2.85 21.58
C PHE A 237 -19.66 -3.06 21.90
N ILE A 238 -18.92 -3.62 20.95
CA ILE A 238 -17.48 -3.88 21.03
C ILE A 238 -16.83 -3.05 19.94
N GLU A 239 -15.91 -2.16 20.30
CA GLU A 239 -15.10 -1.43 19.34
C GLU A 239 -13.66 -1.32 19.84
N ARG A 240 -12.70 -1.65 18.97
CA ARG A 240 -11.26 -1.62 19.27
C ARG A 240 -10.49 -1.32 18.00
N MET A 241 -9.61 -0.33 18.08
CA MET A 241 -8.73 0.07 16.98
C MET A 241 -7.27 -0.06 17.42
N VAL A 242 -6.43 -0.60 16.56
CA VAL A 242 -4.97 -0.64 16.65
C VAL A 242 -4.43 0.36 15.63
N ALA A 243 -3.53 1.24 16.07
CA ALA A 243 -3.04 2.34 15.23
C ALA A 243 -2.08 1.86 14.12
N ASP A 244 -1.29 0.82 14.39
CA ASP A 244 -0.28 0.32 13.48
C ASP A 244 -0.84 -0.61 12.40
N LYS A 245 -0.41 -0.38 11.16
CA LYS A 245 -0.65 -1.28 10.03
C LYS A 245 0.37 -2.43 10.06
N PRO A 246 0.00 -3.69 9.77
CA PRO A 246 0.92 -4.83 9.85
C PRO A 246 2.14 -4.70 8.95
N ALA A 247 3.25 -5.30 9.36
CA ALA A 247 4.50 -5.24 8.60
C ALA A 247 4.37 -5.81 7.18
N ALA A 248 3.48 -6.78 6.94
CA ALA A 248 3.19 -7.31 5.61
C ALA A 248 2.44 -6.29 4.73
N GLU A 249 1.28 -5.79 5.18
CA GLU A 249 0.48 -4.77 4.49
C GLU A 249 1.26 -3.47 4.26
N GLN A 250 2.09 -3.04 5.23
CA GLN A 250 3.01 -1.92 5.02
C GLN A 250 4.01 -2.19 3.89
N ARG A 251 4.53 -3.42 3.76
CA ARG A 251 5.47 -3.78 2.69
C ARG A 251 4.79 -3.83 1.32
N GLU A 252 3.58 -4.39 1.23
CA GLU A 252 2.79 -4.37 0.00
C GLU A 252 2.47 -2.94 -0.45
N LEU A 253 1.90 -2.13 0.46
CA LEU A 253 1.55 -0.74 0.19
C LEU A 253 2.78 0.06 -0.26
N LYS A 254 3.89 -0.05 0.48
CA LYS A 254 5.17 0.58 0.12
C LYS A 254 5.82 -0.04 -1.12
N SER A 255 5.34 -1.17 -1.66
CA SER A 255 5.81 -1.74 -2.94
C SER A 255 5.16 -1.08 -4.15
N LEU A 256 3.88 -0.69 -4.06
CA LEU A 256 3.16 0.06 -5.09
C LEU A 256 3.72 1.48 -5.28
N PHE A 257 4.40 2.02 -4.27
CA PHE A 257 5.00 3.35 -4.29
C PHE A 257 6.53 3.36 -4.48
N ARG A 258 7.16 2.21 -4.84
CA ARG A 258 8.58 2.17 -5.24
C ARG A 258 8.79 2.79 -6.63
N PRO A 259 10.00 3.32 -6.96
CA PRO A 259 10.23 4.13 -8.16
C PRO A 259 9.69 3.56 -9.49
N LYS A 260 9.86 2.26 -9.76
CA LYS A 260 9.31 1.61 -10.96
C LYS A 260 7.79 1.46 -10.94
N SER A 261 7.19 1.12 -9.80
CA SER A 261 5.73 1.13 -9.63
C SER A 261 5.17 2.54 -9.79
N ALA A 262 5.84 3.52 -9.17
CA ALA A 262 5.51 4.94 -9.24
C ALA A 262 5.54 5.52 -10.66
N GLN A 263 6.43 5.04 -11.54
CA GLN A 263 6.45 5.44 -12.96
C GLN A 263 5.15 5.05 -13.67
N VAL A 264 4.60 3.85 -13.38
CA VAL A 264 3.26 3.44 -13.85
C VAL A 264 2.17 4.32 -13.24
N LEU A 265 2.23 4.58 -11.94
CA LEU A 265 1.22 5.39 -11.25
C LEU A 265 1.16 6.85 -11.74
N ARG A 266 2.29 7.50 -12.03
CA ARG A 266 2.29 8.88 -12.56
C ARG A 266 1.78 8.96 -14.00
N ALA A 267 1.96 7.90 -14.80
CA ALA A 267 1.33 7.81 -16.11
C ALA A 267 -0.21 7.71 -15.98
N MET A 268 -0.70 6.81 -15.13
CA MET A 268 -2.15 6.64 -14.92
C MET A 268 -2.81 7.87 -14.27
N LEU A 269 -2.17 8.50 -13.26
CA LEU A 269 -2.69 9.69 -12.59
C LEU A 269 -2.64 10.98 -13.43
N ARG A 270 -1.91 10.97 -14.55
CA ARG A 270 -1.92 12.06 -15.54
C ARG A 270 -3.24 12.10 -16.32
N GLU A 271 -3.75 10.91 -16.66
CA GLU A 271 -4.96 10.70 -17.46
C GLU A 271 -5.88 9.71 -16.72
N PRO A 272 -6.44 10.06 -15.55
CA PRO A 272 -7.14 9.10 -14.69
C PRO A 272 -8.42 8.53 -15.32
N GLY A 273 -9.04 9.26 -16.24
CA GLY A 273 -10.20 8.81 -17.02
C GLY A 273 -9.88 7.88 -18.20
N ARG A 274 -8.60 7.65 -18.53
CA ARG A 274 -8.18 6.79 -19.64
C ARG A 274 -8.10 5.33 -19.20
N ALA A 275 -8.68 4.43 -20.01
CA ALA A 275 -8.44 3.00 -19.88
C ALA A 275 -7.09 2.65 -20.53
N TRP A 276 -6.18 2.08 -19.75
CA TRP A 276 -4.79 1.83 -20.14
C TRP A 276 -4.50 0.34 -20.40
N ARG A 277 -3.84 0.01 -21.51
CA ARG A 277 -3.39 -1.36 -21.78
C ARG A 277 -2.05 -1.66 -21.09
N VAL A 278 -1.84 -2.91 -20.68
CA VAL A 278 -0.62 -3.33 -19.95
C VAL A 278 0.66 -3.14 -20.78
N ALA A 279 0.59 -3.33 -22.11
CA ALA A 279 1.71 -3.08 -23.02
C ALA A 279 2.03 -1.60 -23.17
N GLU A 280 1.00 -0.77 -23.37
CA GLU A 280 1.06 0.68 -23.46
C GLU A 280 1.63 1.32 -22.17
N LEU A 281 1.20 0.85 -21.00
CA LEU A 281 1.80 1.25 -19.71
C LEU A 281 3.26 0.82 -19.59
N SER A 282 3.62 -0.36 -20.10
CA SER A 282 5.00 -0.88 -20.08
C SER A 282 5.93 -0.01 -20.93
N GLU A 283 5.45 0.40 -22.11
CA GLU A 283 6.14 1.29 -23.04
C GLU A 283 6.30 2.70 -22.46
N ILE A 284 5.20 3.38 -22.10
CA ILE A 284 5.24 4.80 -21.68
C ILE A 284 5.99 5.03 -20.36
N SER A 285 6.07 4.03 -19.48
CA SER A 285 6.75 4.16 -18.18
C SER A 285 8.18 3.59 -18.13
N GLY A 286 8.62 2.86 -19.16
CA GLY A 286 9.92 2.16 -19.14
C GLY A 286 9.99 1.09 -18.03
N VAL A 287 8.90 0.35 -17.82
CA VAL A 287 8.70 -0.66 -16.78
C VAL A 287 8.29 -1.97 -17.46
N SER A 288 8.77 -3.12 -17.00
CA SER A 288 8.46 -4.41 -17.66
C SER A 288 6.98 -4.83 -17.48
N LEU A 289 6.43 -5.49 -18.51
CA LEU A 289 5.05 -6.03 -18.54
C LEU A 289 4.65 -6.78 -17.26
N GLY A 290 5.55 -7.59 -16.70
CA GLY A 290 5.31 -8.33 -15.46
C GLY A 290 5.19 -7.42 -14.23
N HIS A 291 6.01 -6.37 -14.14
CA HIS A 291 5.91 -5.40 -13.04
C HIS A 291 4.67 -4.51 -13.19
N VAL A 292 4.31 -4.10 -14.41
CA VAL A 292 3.02 -3.43 -14.68
C VAL A 292 1.83 -4.33 -14.29
N SER A 293 1.92 -5.63 -14.56
CA SER A 293 0.88 -6.61 -14.17
C SER A 293 0.74 -6.75 -12.65
N ASN A 294 1.85 -6.70 -11.91
CA ASN A 294 1.84 -6.68 -10.44
C ASN A 294 1.22 -5.39 -9.88
N VAL A 295 1.54 -4.23 -10.47
CA VAL A 295 0.88 -2.95 -10.12
C VAL A 295 -0.62 -3.02 -10.41
N ARG A 296 -1.01 -3.55 -11.58
CA ARG A 296 -2.42 -3.77 -11.95
C ARG A 296 -3.18 -4.60 -10.92
N ALA A 297 -2.61 -5.71 -10.44
CA ALA A 297 -3.22 -6.52 -9.40
C ALA A 297 -3.41 -5.72 -8.10
N GLY A 298 -2.32 -5.15 -7.55
CA GLY A 298 -2.38 -4.42 -6.28
C GLY A 298 -3.26 -3.16 -6.30
N LEU A 299 -3.50 -2.54 -7.47
CA LEU A 299 -4.49 -1.49 -7.68
C LEU A 299 -5.94 -2.02 -7.72
N ILE A 300 -6.18 -3.16 -8.38
CA ILE A 300 -7.52 -3.78 -8.48
C ILE A 300 -7.98 -4.32 -7.13
N ASP A 301 -7.11 -4.99 -6.39
CA ASP A 301 -7.48 -5.63 -5.12
C ASP A 301 -7.80 -4.59 -4.02
N ARG A 302 -7.18 -3.41 -4.12
CA ARG A 302 -7.45 -2.21 -3.31
C ARG A 302 -8.57 -1.31 -3.87
N GLU A 303 -9.24 -1.74 -4.94
CA GLU A 303 -10.31 -1.01 -5.66
C GLU A 303 -9.95 0.39 -6.17
N TRP A 304 -8.66 0.71 -6.22
CA TRP A 304 -8.14 1.95 -6.80
C TRP A 304 -8.19 1.97 -8.32
N ALA A 305 -8.23 0.78 -8.95
CA ALA A 305 -8.47 0.62 -10.38
C ALA A 305 -9.47 -0.51 -10.66
N ARG A 306 -10.08 -0.49 -11.84
CA ARG A 306 -10.94 -1.57 -12.36
C ARG A 306 -10.46 -2.02 -13.74
N ALA A 307 -10.61 -3.31 -14.02
CA ALA A 307 -10.46 -3.83 -15.36
C ALA A 307 -11.72 -3.58 -16.20
N SER A 308 -11.53 -3.30 -17.49
CA SER A 308 -12.53 -3.25 -18.54
C SER A 308 -11.96 -3.92 -19.80
N ASP A 309 -12.79 -4.11 -20.83
CA ASP A 309 -12.35 -4.68 -22.12
C ASP A 309 -11.38 -3.74 -22.86
N GLU A 310 -11.43 -2.44 -22.58
CA GLU A 310 -10.51 -1.44 -23.13
C GLU A 310 -9.15 -1.45 -22.42
N GLY A 311 -9.14 -1.66 -21.09
CA GLY A 311 -7.90 -1.68 -20.30
C GLY A 311 -8.09 -1.61 -18.78
N LEU A 312 -7.12 -1.02 -18.10
CA LEU A 312 -7.14 -0.70 -16.67
C LEU A 312 -7.46 0.78 -16.49
N LEU A 313 -8.55 1.07 -15.78
CA LEU A 313 -9.01 2.44 -15.50
C LEU A 313 -8.89 2.74 -14.00
N LEU A 314 -8.45 3.95 -13.62
CA LEU A 314 -8.48 4.36 -12.20
C LEU A 314 -9.92 4.57 -11.75
N SER A 315 -10.29 3.94 -10.63
CA SER A 315 -11.62 4.03 -10.02
C SER A 315 -11.65 4.98 -8.82
N GLN A 316 -10.50 5.16 -8.14
CA GLN A 316 -10.34 6.03 -6.99
C GLN A 316 -8.98 6.76 -7.07
N PRO A 317 -8.77 7.66 -8.05
CA PRO A 317 -7.49 8.35 -8.25
C PRO A 317 -7.08 9.18 -7.03
N ASP A 318 -8.05 9.82 -6.35
CA ASP A 318 -7.84 10.55 -5.11
C ASP A 318 -7.35 9.63 -3.97
N ALA A 319 -8.07 8.56 -3.66
CA ALA A 319 -7.68 7.65 -2.58
C ALA A 319 -6.31 6.98 -2.81
N LEU A 320 -5.95 6.73 -4.08
CA LEU A 320 -4.61 6.29 -4.49
C LEU A 320 -3.54 7.37 -4.19
N LEU A 321 -3.82 8.63 -4.53
CA LEU A 321 -2.91 9.76 -4.31
C LEU A 321 -2.76 10.10 -2.82
N ASP A 322 -3.84 10.02 -2.04
CA ASP A 322 -3.85 10.15 -0.59
C ASP A 322 -3.02 9.04 0.07
N ALA A 323 -3.25 7.78 -0.28
CA ALA A 323 -2.47 6.65 0.24
C ALA A 323 -0.99 6.70 -0.15
N TRP A 324 -0.66 7.28 -1.31
CA TRP A 324 0.71 7.54 -1.72
C TRP A 324 1.34 8.64 -0.86
N ARG A 325 0.69 9.80 -0.70
CA ARG A 325 1.14 10.88 0.20
C ARG A 325 1.45 10.35 1.60
N ASP A 326 0.51 9.62 2.20
CA ASP A 326 0.58 9.14 3.58
C ASP A 326 1.70 8.08 3.81
N SER A 327 2.34 7.63 2.73
CA SER A 327 3.49 6.72 2.77
C SER A 327 4.69 7.22 1.96
N TYR A 328 4.67 8.50 1.55
CA TYR A 328 5.71 9.10 0.73
C TYR A 328 7.00 9.29 1.51
N ALA A 329 8.12 9.12 0.81
CA ALA A 329 9.45 9.43 1.30
C ALA A 329 10.23 10.11 0.17
N ALA A 330 11.02 11.13 0.52
CA ALA A 330 11.82 11.87 -0.45
C ALA A 330 12.66 10.93 -1.34
N PRO A 331 12.76 11.17 -2.66
CA PRO A 331 13.50 10.31 -3.58
C PRO A 331 14.95 10.10 -3.11
N SER A 332 15.38 8.84 -3.03
CA SER A 332 16.74 8.52 -2.58
C SER A 332 17.75 9.02 -3.61
N GLY A 333 18.70 9.85 -3.18
CA GLY A 333 19.66 10.52 -4.05
C GLY A 333 20.72 11.27 -3.25
N GLU A 334 21.66 11.92 -3.92
CA GLU A 334 22.53 12.91 -3.28
C GLU A 334 21.83 14.28 -3.28
N ARG A 335 21.68 14.89 -2.10
CA ARG A 335 21.01 16.19 -1.94
C ARG A 335 22.03 17.26 -1.53
N MET A 336 22.48 18.02 -2.51
CA MET A 336 23.45 19.10 -2.36
C MET A 336 22.78 20.43 -2.01
N ARG A 337 23.55 21.32 -1.38
CA ARG A 337 23.14 22.68 -0.99
C ARG A 337 24.11 23.69 -1.58
N PHE A 338 23.57 24.72 -2.20
CA PHE A 338 24.32 25.73 -2.92
C PHE A 338 23.81 27.14 -2.60
N TYR A 339 24.69 28.11 -2.78
CA TYR A 339 24.38 29.53 -2.83
C TYR A 339 24.53 30.04 -4.27
N THR A 340 23.60 30.88 -4.71
CA THR A 340 23.71 31.71 -5.91
C THR A 340 23.53 33.19 -5.55
N PRO A 341 24.28 34.12 -6.19
CA PRO A 341 24.02 35.55 -6.12
C PRO A 341 22.86 36.00 -7.04
N LEU A 342 22.31 35.11 -7.88
CA LEU A 342 21.19 35.45 -8.77
C LEU A 342 19.86 35.51 -8.00
N HIS A 343 18.93 36.36 -8.45
CA HIS A 343 17.60 36.50 -7.85
C HIS A 343 16.56 37.00 -8.85
N GLY A 344 15.28 36.68 -8.65
CA GLY A 344 14.18 37.08 -9.53
C GLY A 344 14.38 36.59 -10.96
N SER A 345 13.98 37.40 -11.96
CA SER A 345 14.08 37.06 -13.38
C SER A 345 15.50 36.62 -13.80
N ALA A 346 16.55 37.22 -13.26
CA ALA A 346 17.93 36.83 -13.57
C ALA A 346 18.29 35.40 -13.11
N LEU A 347 17.61 34.86 -12.10
CA LEU A 347 17.70 33.45 -11.71
C LEU A 347 16.75 32.59 -12.55
N GLU A 348 15.51 33.05 -12.74
CA GLU A 348 14.47 32.31 -13.47
C GLU A 348 14.88 32.07 -14.94
N ASP A 349 15.39 33.08 -15.64
CA ASP A 349 15.83 32.96 -17.03
C ASP A 349 17.12 32.14 -17.17
N ALA A 350 18.06 32.25 -16.21
CA ALA A 350 19.26 31.41 -16.18
C ALA A 350 18.91 29.93 -15.92
N ALA A 351 17.94 29.66 -15.03
CA ALA A 351 17.41 28.32 -14.81
C ALA A 351 16.70 27.80 -16.06
N ARG A 352 15.74 28.55 -16.62
CA ARG A 352 14.99 28.18 -17.83
C ARG A 352 15.90 27.92 -19.03
N SER A 353 16.97 28.70 -19.17
CA SER A 353 17.99 28.49 -20.20
C SER A 353 18.75 27.17 -19.98
N ALA A 354 19.17 26.86 -18.75
CA ALA A 354 19.84 25.59 -18.45
C ALA A 354 18.93 24.37 -18.67
N LEU A 355 17.67 24.46 -18.23
CA LEU A 355 16.66 23.41 -18.30
C LEU A 355 16.19 23.16 -19.74
N GLY A 356 15.88 24.22 -20.50
CA GLY A 356 15.36 24.16 -21.86
C GLY A 356 16.38 23.83 -22.97
N THR A 357 17.54 23.28 -22.64
CA THR A 357 18.58 22.90 -23.63
C THR A 357 18.22 21.61 -24.39
N GLN A 358 17.20 21.69 -25.24
CA GLN A 358 16.76 20.63 -26.14
C GLN A 358 17.94 20.04 -26.93
N GLY A 359 18.11 18.72 -26.88
CA GLY A 359 19.21 17.99 -27.54
C GLY A 359 20.58 18.04 -26.83
N GLY A 360 20.77 18.86 -25.80
CA GLY A 360 21.99 18.85 -25.00
C GLY A 360 21.94 17.76 -23.93
N ARG A 361 22.97 16.89 -23.87
CA ARG A 361 23.09 15.84 -22.82
C ARG A 361 22.84 16.38 -21.41
N GLY A 362 22.21 15.58 -20.56
CA GLY A 362 21.94 15.91 -19.16
C GLY A 362 20.59 16.58 -18.91
N HIS A 363 19.78 15.96 -18.06
CA HIS A 363 18.41 16.35 -17.75
C HIS A 363 18.33 17.01 -16.37
N ALA A 364 17.47 18.00 -16.25
CA ALA A 364 17.09 18.60 -14.98
C ALA A 364 15.66 19.16 -15.06
N ALA A 365 15.07 19.42 -13.89
CA ALA A 365 13.78 20.07 -13.76
C ALA A 365 13.70 20.88 -12.46
N PHE A 366 12.91 21.95 -12.47
CA PHE A 366 12.37 22.53 -11.23
C PHE A 366 11.59 21.45 -10.46
N ALA A 367 11.67 21.49 -9.13
CA ALA A 367 11.05 20.53 -8.21
C ALA A 367 10.34 21.22 -7.04
N SER A 368 9.49 20.50 -6.30
CA SER A 368 8.83 21.01 -5.08
C SER A 368 8.22 22.42 -5.29
N PHE A 369 8.45 23.37 -4.38
CA PHE A 369 8.00 24.76 -4.49
C PHE A 369 8.40 25.47 -5.80
N SER A 370 9.55 25.13 -6.39
CA SER A 370 9.99 25.75 -7.65
C SER A 370 9.24 25.22 -8.87
N ALA A 371 8.78 23.97 -8.85
CA ALA A 371 7.80 23.49 -9.83
C ALA A 371 6.41 24.06 -9.55
N ALA A 372 6.01 24.11 -8.27
CA ALA A 372 4.72 24.66 -7.84
C ALA A 372 4.49 26.10 -8.34
N GLN A 373 5.54 26.92 -8.34
CA GLN A 373 5.52 28.30 -8.86
C GLN A 373 5.08 28.41 -10.34
N TRP A 374 5.31 27.37 -11.16
CA TRP A 374 4.86 27.31 -12.56
C TRP A 374 3.53 26.54 -12.74
N LEU A 375 3.21 25.60 -11.86
CA LEU A 375 2.04 24.72 -12.00
C LEU A 375 0.77 25.26 -11.32
N ALA A 376 0.92 25.81 -10.11
CA ALA A 376 -0.15 26.38 -9.29
C ALA A 376 0.44 27.30 -8.19
N PRO A 377 1.03 28.46 -8.56
CA PRO A 377 1.83 29.29 -7.65
C PRO A 377 1.10 29.64 -6.35
N TYR A 378 1.74 29.32 -5.22
CA TYR A 378 1.23 29.53 -3.86
C TYR A 378 2.37 29.95 -2.92
N GLY A 379 2.18 31.06 -2.21
CA GLY A 379 3.21 31.63 -1.33
C GLY A 379 4.47 32.10 -2.09
N ARG A 380 5.60 32.19 -1.37
CA ARG A 380 6.95 32.41 -1.92
C ARG A 380 7.98 31.70 -1.03
N THR A 381 8.97 31.05 -1.63
CA THR A 381 10.13 30.47 -0.92
C THR A 381 11.42 31.18 -1.30
N GLY A 382 12.31 31.38 -0.31
CA GLY A 382 13.66 31.92 -0.55
C GLY A 382 14.69 30.89 -1.03
N THR A 383 14.24 29.64 -1.24
CA THR A 383 15.06 28.52 -1.70
C THR A 383 14.45 27.94 -2.96
N HIS A 384 15.29 27.67 -3.96
CA HIS A 384 14.95 27.03 -5.21
C HIS A 384 15.33 25.54 -5.17
N TYR A 385 14.49 24.68 -5.74
CA TYR A 385 14.64 23.23 -5.69
C TYR A 385 14.66 22.63 -7.10
N PHE A 386 15.60 21.72 -7.33
CA PHE A 386 15.77 21.02 -8.61
C PHE A 386 16.02 19.52 -8.41
N PHE A 387 15.54 18.71 -9.35
CA PHE A 387 16.11 17.39 -9.63
C PHE A 387 16.98 17.47 -10.88
N ALA A 388 18.07 16.71 -10.91
CA ALA A 388 18.95 16.62 -12.08
C ALA A 388 19.63 15.26 -12.17
N ASP A 389 20.08 14.86 -13.36
CA ASP A 389 21.17 13.89 -13.48
C ASP A 389 22.54 14.58 -13.29
N GLU A 390 23.62 13.79 -13.33
CA GLU A 390 25.01 14.26 -13.18
C GLU A 390 25.40 15.40 -14.13
N GLU A 391 24.81 15.47 -15.33
CA GLU A 391 25.14 16.47 -16.33
C GLU A 391 24.18 17.66 -16.29
N GLY A 392 22.90 17.45 -15.95
CA GLY A 392 21.98 18.49 -15.52
C GLY A 392 22.48 19.27 -14.29
N LEU A 393 23.12 18.58 -13.34
CA LEU A 393 23.80 19.20 -12.19
C LEU A 393 24.88 20.19 -12.67
N ARG A 394 25.75 19.76 -13.59
CA ARG A 394 26.83 20.60 -14.14
C ARG A 394 26.28 21.80 -14.92
N LYS A 395 25.21 21.61 -15.71
CA LYS A 395 24.47 22.70 -16.38
C LYS A 395 23.97 23.74 -15.36
N LEU A 396 23.27 23.30 -14.32
CA LEU A 396 22.73 24.18 -13.28
C LEU A 396 23.84 24.89 -12.49
N GLN A 397 24.93 24.21 -12.14
CA GLN A 397 26.08 24.81 -11.46
C GLN A 397 26.70 25.96 -12.25
N ALA A 398 26.92 25.76 -13.56
CA ALA A 398 27.47 26.78 -14.45
C ALA A 398 26.49 27.95 -14.66
N ALA A 399 25.25 27.66 -15.05
CA ALA A 399 24.26 28.69 -15.39
C ALA A 399 23.84 29.55 -14.18
N LEU A 400 23.62 28.91 -13.03
CA LEU A 400 23.22 29.60 -11.80
C LEU A 400 24.40 30.09 -10.96
N LYS A 401 25.65 29.93 -11.42
CA LYS A 401 26.87 30.37 -10.73
C LYS A 401 26.96 29.84 -9.29
N LEU A 402 26.71 28.54 -9.12
CA LEU A 402 26.54 27.93 -7.80
C LEU A 402 27.86 27.75 -7.05
N ALA A 403 27.90 28.22 -5.81
CA ALA A 403 28.94 27.90 -4.84
C ALA A 403 28.39 26.89 -3.80
N PRO A 404 29.15 25.84 -3.39
CA PRO A 404 28.72 24.93 -2.32
C PRO A 404 28.45 25.66 -1.00
N ALA A 405 27.33 25.39 -0.34
CA ALA A 405 26.89 26.10 0.85
C ALA A 405 26.73 25.18 2.07
N SER A 406 27.40 25.52 3.17
CA SER A 406 27.26 24.85 4.47
C SER A 406 26.19 25.48 5.37
N LYS A 407 25.86 26.76 5.12
CA LYS A 407 24.76 27.54 5.73
C LYS A 407 24.32 28.62 4.72
N GLY A 408 23.06 29.04 4.78
CA GLY A 408 22.55 30.16 3.97
C GLY A 408 22.28 29.80 2.51
N GLU A 409 22.00 28.53 2.24
CA GLU A 409 21.66 28.01 0.93
C GLU A 409 20.34 28.59 0.39
N ASN A 410 20.35 29.02 -0.87
CA ASN A 410 19.15 29.42 -1.62
C ASN A 410 18.90 28.52 -2.84
N VAL A 411 19.74 27.51 -3.08
CA VAL A 411 19.55 26.48 -4.11
C VAL A 411 19.80 25.09 -3.52
N VAL A 412 18.89 24.16 -3.78
CA VAL A 412 19.00 22.74 -3.43
C VAL A 412 18.84 21.91 -4.71
N ILE A 413 19.83 21.07 -5.02
CA ILE A 413 19.76 20.14 -6.15
C ILE A 413 19.85 18.72 -5.59
N THR A 414 18.93 17.86 -6.03
CA THR A 414 18.96 16.43 -5.71
C THR A 414 19.23 15.62 -6.97
N VAL A 415 20.24 14.75 -6.92
CA VAL A 415 20.53 13.76 -7.98
C VAL A 415 19.91 12.43 -7.56
N PRO A 416 18.76 12.01 -8.11
CA PRO A 416 18.05 10.82 -7.67
C PRO A 416 18.68 9.55 -8.23
N LYS A 417 18.66 8.46 -7.44
CA LYS A 417 19.16 7.14 -7.85
C LYS A 417 18.33 6.46 -8.95
N ASP A 418 17.09 6.89 -9.16
CA ASP A 418 16.26 6.50 -10.31
C ASP A 418 15.93 7.76 -11.12
N LEU A 419 16.56 7.89 -12.29
CA LEU A 419 16.34 9.00 -13.23
C LEU A 419 14.95 8.93 -13.89
N GLY A 420 14.21 7.83 -13.76
CA GLY A 420 12.81 7.72 -14.15
C GLY A 420 11.86 8.58 -13.31
N LEU A 421 12.36 9.42 -12.40
CA LEU A 421 11.64 10.59 -11.86
C LEU A 421 11.59 11.76 -12.85
N LEU A 422 12.61 11.91 -13.71
CA LEU A 422 12.70 12.96 -14.73
C LEU A 422 12.05 12.56 -16.07
N ALA A 423 11.70 11.28 -16.25
CA ALA A 423 11.13 10.77 -17.50
C ALA A 423 9.73 11.34 -17.83
N ASP A 424 8.99 11.82 -16.83
CA ASP A 424 7.63 12.35 -16.99
C ASP A 424 7.52 13.85 -16.70
N THR A 425 8.62 14.61 -16.81
CA THR A 425 8.62 16.09 -16.69
C THR A 425 7.67 16.77 -17.68
N ILE A 426 7.29 18.01 -17.37
CA ILE A 426 6.41 18.84 -18.20
C ILE A 426 6.96 20.28 -18.32
N GLU A 427 6.59 20.98 -19.40
CA GLU A 427 7.05 22.34 -19.69
C GLU A 427 5.84 23.32 -19.73
N PRO A 428 5.33 23.77 -18.56
CA PRO A 428 4.19 24.70 -18.47
C PRO A 428 4.43 26.09 -19.09
N ALA A 429 5.68 26.48 -19.30
CA ALA A 429 6.09 27.69 -20.01
C ALA A 429 7.47 27.46 -20.65
N PRO A 430 7.86 28.19 -21.73
CA PRO A 430 9.11 27.93 -22.45
C PRO A 430 10.35 27.91 -21.55
N GLY A 431 11.10 26.81 -21.59
CA GLY A 431 12.27 26.50 -20.77
C GLY A 431 11.97 26.15 -19.31
N ALA A 432 10.73 26.28 -18.84
CA ALA A 432 10.36 26.04 -17.44
C ALA A 432 10.06 24.55 -17.18
N VAL A 433 11.03 23.66 -17.48
CA VAL A 433 10.90 22.22 -17.26
C VAL A 433 10.69 21.92 -15.77
N CYS A 434 9.58 21.28 -15.44
CA CYS A 434 9.14 20.98 -14.08
C CYS A 434 8.94 19.47 -13.88
N THR A 435 9.08 18.99 -12.64
CA THR A 435 8.52 17.71 -12.21
C THR A 435 7.03 17.62 -12.56
N SER A 436 6.53 16.41 -12.81
CA SER A 436 5.09 16.24 -13.06
C SER A 436 4.24 16.69 -11.86
N PRO A 437 2.95 17.01 -12.04
CA PRO A 437 2.14 17.56 -10.96
C PRO A 437 1.98 16.58 -9.79
N VAL A 438 1.92 15.28 -10.07
CA VAL A 438 1.89 14.21 -9.06
C VAL A 438 3.19 14.19 -8.24
N GLN A 439 4.35 14.21 -8.89
CA GLN A 439 5.64 14.26 -8.18
C GLN A 439 5.78 15.56 -7.37
N THR A 440 5.35 16.70 -7.94
CA THR A 440 5.39 18.00 -7.27
C THR A 440 4.50 18.04 -6.03
N TYR A 441 3.27 17.51 -6.11
CA TYR A 441 2.36 17.37 -4.96
C TYR A 441 2.98 16.52 -3.83
N LEU A 442 3.62 15.40 -4.17
CA LEU A 442 4.28 14.53 -3.20
C LEU A 442 5.47 15.23 -2.54
N ASP A 443 6.34 15.91 -3.30
CA ASP A 443 7.46 16.70 -2.76
C ASP A 443 6.99 17.84 -1.83
N LEU A 444 5.88 18.49 -2.15
CA LEU A 444 5.29 19.55 -1.35
C LEU A 444 4.69 19.01 -0.04
N SER A 445 4.00 17.88 -0.07
CA SER A 445 3.34 17.31 1.11
C SER A 445 4.28 16.95 2.27
N ILE A 446 5.58 16.73 1.98
CA ILE A 446 6.62 16.47 3.00
C ILE A 446 7.47 17.72 3.32
N ALA A 447 7.13 18.89 2.78
CA ALA A 447 7.88 20.14 2.93
C ALA A 447 7.38 21.05 4.07
N GLY A 448 6.73 20.47 5.08
CA GLY A 448 6.15 21.19 6.23
C GLY A 448 4.79 21.83 5.93
N GLU A 449 4.28 22.62 6.86
CA GLU A 449 2.91 23.19 6.82
C GLU A 449 2.62 23.94 5.52
N ARG A 450 3.48 24.89 5.13
CA ARG A 450 3.40 25.62 3.85
C ARG A 450 3.52 24.72 2.61
N GLY A 451 4.18 23.58 2.77
CA GLY A 451 4.24 22.54 1.75
C GLY A 451 2.90 21.85 1.58
N ALA A 452 2.24 21.48 2.67
CA ALA A 452 0.89 20.92 2.64
C ALA A 452 -0.16 21.92 2.07
N GLU A 453 -0.10 23.19 2.45
CA GLU A 453 -0.94 24.26 1.88
C GLU A 453 -0.76 24.37 0.35
N ALA A 454 0.50 24.40 -0.12
CA ALA A 454 0.81 24.47 -1.54
C ALA A 454 0.46 23.18 -2.30
N ALA A 455 0.57 22.01 -1.65
CA ALA A 455 0.17 20.72 -2.21
C ALA A 455 -1.35 20.69 -2.46
N GLU A 456 -2.15 21.11 -1.49
CA GLU A 456 -3.61 21.14 -1.65
C GLU A 456 -4.06 22.19 -2.67
N HIS A 457 -3.41 23.36 -2.71
CA HIS A 457 -3.63 24.34 -3.77
C HIS A 457 -3.36 23.77 -5.17
N LEU A 458 -2.27 23.00 -5.33
CA LEU A 458 -1.95 22.29 -6.57
C LEU A 458 -2.99 21.20 -6.88
N ARG A 459 -3.44 20.41 -5.90
CA ARG A 459 -4.48 19.38 -6.08
C ARG A 459 -5.78 19.98 -6.61
N LEU A 460 -6.27 21.04 -5.98
CA LEU A 460 -7.47 21.76 -6.39
C LEU A 460 -7.34 22.36 -7.80
N GLY A 461 -6.13 22.80 -8.19
CA GLY A 461 -5.84 23.25 -9.56
C GLY A 461 -5.82 22.13 -10.60
N LEU A 462 -5.45 20.90 -10.22
CA LEU A 462 -5.47 19.73 -11.10
C LEU A 462 -6.88 19.18 -11.30
N VAL A 463 -7.68 19.08 -10.23
CA VAL A 463 -9.07 18.62 -10.30
C VAL A 463 -9.91 19.52 -11.23
N LYS A 464 -9.71 20.85 -11.18
CA LYS A 464 -10.37 21.78 -12.12
C LYS A 464 -10.02 21.48 -13.58
N LYS A 465 -8.73 21.33 -13.89
CA LYS A 465 -8.26 21.00 -15.25
C LYS A 465 -8.76 19.63 -15.76
N GLN A 466 -9.11 18.71 -14.85
CA GLN A 466 -9.71 17.41 -15.16
C GLN A 466 -11.24 17.44 -15.29
N LEU A 467 -11.89 18.54 -14.89
CA LEU A 467 -13.32 18.80 -15.09
C LEU A 467 -13.58 19.76 -16.28
N GLU A 468 -12.52 20.35 -16.83
CA GLU A 468 -12.51 21.24 -18.00
C GLU A 468 -12.12 20.51 -19.31
N GLN A 469 -11.97 19.17 -19.27
CA GLN A 469 -11.56 18.28 -20.37
C GLN A 469 -12.59 17.17 -20.60
#